data_AF-X1SLX8-F1
#
_entry.id   AF-X1SLX8-F1
#
_cell.length_a   1.000
_cell.length_b   1.000
_cell.length_c   1.000
_cell.angle_alpha   90.00
_cell.angle_beta   90.00
_cell.angle_gamma   90.00
#
_symmetry.space_group_name_H-M   'P 1'
#
loop_
_entity.id
_entity.type
_entity.pdbx_description
1 polymer ?
#
loop_
_entity_poly.entity_id
_entity_poly.type
_entity_poly.pdbx_seq_one_letter_code
_entity_poly.pdbx_strand_id
1 'polypeptide(L)'
;TKLKDEEREEFEKRAQARGMSPFALLKELVTGYLSGRHPFELRTEDFIFHATDKKGHNTTWRFALPLDMAEAVSELVEKRYFPYRTKEDVVRHGLYIVLKALDAARNLGYGEMLRRKAIMHHILAEQLEAADFKDWVREIEEAMTDLGKDEKAQRKLVNKVWQEMLQMPEGHWKTEYQEYLKRGYSHLLTPWNMAERGEEE
;
A
#
# COMPACT_ATOMS: atom_id res chain seq x y z
N THR A 1 39.68 -15.67 -0.44
CA THR A 1 38.89 -16.83 -0.89
C THR A 1 38.91 -16.81 -2.41
N LYS A 2 39.22 -17.92 -3.09
CA LYS A 2 39.16 -17.97 -4.57
C LYS A 2 37.71 -18.22 -5.00
N LEU A 3 37.23 -17.45 -5.97
CA LEU A 3 35.93 -17.71 -6.63
C LEU A 3 35.99 -19.08 -7.32
N LYS A 4 34.85 -19.78 -7.39
CA LYS A 4 34.73 -20.96 -8.25
C LYS A 4 34.80 -20.53 -9.72
N ASP A 5 35.22 -21.43 -10.61
CA ASP A 5 35.42 -21.09 -12.03
C ASP A 5 34.13 -20.60 -12.71
N GLU A 6 32.98 -21.15 -12.34
CA GLU A 6 31.65 -20.70 -12.81
C GLU A 6 31.32 -19.26 -12.37
N GLU A 7 31.59 -18.92 -11.11
CA GLU A 7 31.37 -17.59 -10.55
C GLU A 7 32.29 -16.56 -11.20
N ARG A 8 33.52 -16.99 -11.54
CA ARG A 8 34.49 -16.15 -12.26
C ARG A 8 34.05 -15.87 -13.68
N GLU A 9 33.57 -16.87 -14.42
CA GLU A 9 33.09 -16.69 -15.79
C GLU A 9 31.86 -15.77 -15.84
N GLU A 10 30.93 -15.92 -14.89
CA GLU A 10 29.78 -15.02 -14.77
C GLU A 10 30.20 -13.59 -14.43
N PHE A 11 31.19 -13.43 -13.54
CA PHE A 11 31.73 -12.14 -13.16
C PHE A 11 32.42 -11.42 -14.34
N GLU A 12 33.19 -12.15 -15.14
CA GLU A 12 33.85 -11.63 -16.34
C GLU A 12 32.82 -11.21 -17.41
N LYS A 13 31.75 -11.99 -17.62
CA LYS A 13 30.63 -11.61 -18.50
C LYS A 13 29.95 -10.32 -18.06
N ARG A 14 29.70 -10.15 -16.75
CA ARG A 14 29.09 -8.92 -16.20
C ARG A 14 30.00 -7.71 -16.36
N ALA A 15 31.31 -7.88 -16.20
CA ALA A 15 32.29 -6.81 -16.41
C ALA A 15 32.32 -6.39 -17.89
N GLN A 16 32.35 -7.36 -18.80
CA GLN A 16 32.32 -7.13 -20.24
C GLN A 16 31.04 -6.42 -20.69
N ALA A 17 29.88 -6.82 -20.19
CA ALA A 17 28.59 -6.18 -20.49
C ALA A 17 28.53 -4.70 -20.07
N ARG A 18 29.32 -4.31 -19.06
CA ARG A 18 29.44 -2.92 -18.59
C ARG A 18 30.60 -2.16 -19.23
N GLY A 19 31.37 -2.78 -20.12
CA GLY A 19 32.56 -2.17 -20.71
C GLY A 19 33.67 -1.86 -19.69
N MET A 20 33.73 -2.62 -18.59
CA MET A 20 34.70 -2.40 -17.51
C MET A 20 35.60 -3.63 -17.32
N SER A 21 36.78 -3.43 -16.75
CA SER A 21 37.62 -4.57 -16.35
C SER A 21 37.00 -5.29 -15.14
N PRO A 22 37.21 -6.60 -14.98
CA PRO A 22 36.74 -7.34 -13.79
C PRO A 22 37.20 -6.69 -12.48
N PHE A 23 38.43 -6.16 -12.44
CA PHE A 23 38.95 -5.46 -11.27
C PHE A 23 38.21 -4.14 -10.99
N ALA A 24 37.85 -3.37 -12.01
CA ALA A 24 37.08 -2.15 -11.86
C ALA A 24 35.66 -2.45 -11.34
N LEU A 25 35.01 -3.49 -11.87
CA LEU A 25 33.71 -3.95 -11.39
C LEU A 25 33.80 -4.41 -9.92
N LEU A 26 34.84 -5.16 -9.56
CA LEU A 26 35.06 -5.61 -8.17
C LEU A 26 35.23 -4.41 -7.24
N LYS A 27 36.05 -3.44 -7.64
CA LYS A 27 36.29 -2.22 -6.87
C LYS A 27 35.00 -1.40 -6.72
N GLU A 28 34.18 -1.28 -7.77
CA GLU A 28 32.87 -0.61 -7.71
C GLU A 28 31.93 -1.33 -6.72
N LEU A 29 31.80 -2.65 -6.81
CA LEU A 29 30.95 -3.44 -5.93
C LEU A 29 31.39 -3.36 -4.46
N VAL A 30 32.69 -3.49 -4.20
CA VAL A 30 33.27 -3.38 -2.86
C VAL A 30 33.12 -1.96 -2.33
N THR A 31 33.36 -0.94 -3.15
CA THR A 31 33.19 0.47 -2.74
C THR A 31 31.72 0.78 -2.49
N GLY A 32 30.79 0.30 -3.31
CA GLY A 32 29.35 0.43 -3.11
C GLY A 32 28.89 -0.24 -1.81
N TYR A 33 29.37 -1.45 -1.55
CA TYR A 33 29.10 -2.18 -0.30
C TYR A 33 29.65 -1.46 0.93
N LEU A 34 30.91 -1.00 0.88
CA LEU A 34 31.57 -0.32 2.00
C LEU A 34 31.08 1.12 2.22
N SER A 35 30.57 1.79 1.19
CA SER A 35 30.03 3.15 1.29
C SER A 35 28.56 3.20 1.73
N GLY A 36 27.92 2.05 1.98
CA GLY A 36 26.51 1.99 2.35
C GLY A 36 25.56 2.36 1.21
N ARG A 37 26.06 2.58 -0.01
CA ARG A 37 25.25 2.70 -1.24
C ARG A 37 24.80 1.31 -1.65
N HIS A 38 23.82 0.78 -0.92
CA HIS A 38 23.03 -0.31 -1.42
C HIS A 38 22.33 0.13 -2.71
N PRO A 39 22.16 -0.74 -3.71
CA PRO A 39 21.41 -0.43 -4.94
C PRO A 39 19.91 -0.13 -4.69
N PHE A 40 19.49 -0.17 -3.42
CA PHE A 40 18.18 0.23 -2.95
C PHE A 40 18.41 1.24 -1.82
N GLU A 41 18.05 2.50 -2.02
CA GLU A 41 17.86 3.43 -0.91
C GLU A 41 16.67 2.91 -0.10
N LEU A 42 16.96 2.18 0.98
CA LEU A 42 15.93 1.67 1.89
C LEU A 42 15.53 2.82 2.81
N ARG A 43 14.32 3.35 2.63
CA ARG A 43 13.77 4.40 3.50
C ARG A 43 13.31 3.75 4.80
N THR A 44 13.35 4.50 5.91
CA THR A 44 12.87 4.02 7.22
C THR A 44 11.45 3.45 7.15
N GLU A 45 10.62 4.02 6.27
CA GLU A 45 9.25 3.59 5.97
C GLU A 45 9.17 2.15 5.44
N ASP A 46 10.17 1.69 4.68
CA ASP A 46 10.21 0.35 4.08
C ASP A 46 10.34 -0.78 5.12
N PHE A 47 10.66 -0.43 6.37
CA PHE A 47 10.86 -1.36 7.47
C PHE A 47 9.70 -1.36 8.48
N ILE A 48 8.74 -0.43 8.36
CA ILE A 48 7.61 -0.32 9.29
C ILE A 48 6.42 -1.08 8.70
N PHE A 49 6.29 -2.34 9.08
CA PHE A 49 5.15 -3.17 8.71
C PHE A 49 4.03 -3.00 9.74
N HIS A 50 3.05 -2.16 9.43
CA HIS A 50 1.80 -2.11 10.19
C HIS A 50 0.98 -3.37 9.92
N ALA A 51 0.29 -3.89 10.93
CA ALA A 51 -0.76 -4.89 10.71
C ALA A 51 -1.78 -4.28 9.74
N THR A 52 -1.89 -4.84 8.54
CA THR A 52 -2.59 -4.21 7.41
C THR A 52 -4.12 -4.26 7.55
N ASP A 53 -4.63 -4.96 8.56
CA ASP A 53 -6.06 -5.09 8.76
C ASP A 53 -6.52 -4.24 9.96
N LYS A 54 -7.59 -3.47 9.74
CA LYS A 54 -8.30 -2.77 10.82
C LYS A 54 -9.23 -3.73 11.60
N LYS A 55 -9.28 -5.02 11.21
CA LYS A 55 -10.19 -6.05 11.74
C LYS A 55 -9.52 -7.09 12.67
N GLY A 56 -8.21 -6.98 12.94
CA GLY A 56 -7.49 -7.82 13.89
C GLY A 56 -7.18 -9.24 13.42
N HIS A 57 -7.25 -9.55 12.12
CA HIS A 57 -6.87 -10.83 11.57
C HIS A 57 -5.36 -11.03 11.63
N ASN A 58 -4.90 -11.65 12.71
CA ASN A 58 -3.56 -12.20 12.80
C ASN A 58 -3.53 -13.62 12.22
N THR A 59 -2.50 -13.94 11.45
CA THR A 59 -2.19 -15.33 11.08
C THR A 59 -0.85 -15.67 11.70
N THR A 60 -0.81 -16.70 12.53
CA THR A 60 0.43 -17.14 13.18
C THR A 60 1.12 -18.19 12.32
N TRP A 61 2.36 -17.93 11.92
CA TRP A 61 3.18 -18.86 11.14
C TRP A 61 4.27 -19.43 12.06
N ARG A 62 4.52 -20.73 11.95
CA ARG A 62 5.63 -21.41 12.62
C ARG A 62 6.50 -22.05 11.56
N PHE A 63 7.79 -21.76 11.59
CA PHE A 63 8.77 -22.34 10.67
C PHE A 63 10.08 -22.59 11.41
N ALA A 64 10.86 -23.54 10.90
CA ALA A 64 12.18 -23.86 11.43
C ALA A 64 13.23 -23.00 10.71
N LEU A 65 14.18 -22.47 11.48
CA LEU A 65 15.35 -21.77 10.99
C LEU A 65 16.62 -22.50 11.45
N PRO A 66 17.67 -22.55 10.62
CA PRO A 66 19.01 -22.85 11.09
C PRO A 66 19.41 -21.94 12.27
N LEU A 67 20.17 -22.49 13.23
CA LEU A 67 20.50 -21.79 14.48
C LEU A 67 21.29 -20.49 14.24
N ASP A 68 22.27 -20.55 13.35
CA ASP A 68 23.08 -19.42 12.91
C ASP A 68 22.24 -18.27 12.32
N MET A 69 21.20 -18.60 11.54
CA MET A 69 20.28 -17.59 11.01
C MET A 69 19.40 -16.98 12.12
N ALA A 70 18.94 -17.79 13.07
CA ALA A 70 18.15 -17.31 14.19
C ALA A 70 18.99 -16.36 15.10
N GLU A 71 20.25 -16.69 15.32
CA GLU A 71 21.22 -15.83 16.02
C GLU A 71 21.45 -14.52 15.25
N ALA A 72 21.70 -14.59 13.93
CA ALA A 72 21.89 -13.41 13.10
C ALA A 72 20.66 -12.46 13.10
N VAL A 73 19.44 -13.02 13.04
CA VAL A 73 18.20 -12.23 13.14
C VAL A 73 18.09 -11.56 14.52
N SER A 74 18.47 -12.26 15.59
CA SER A 74 18.46 -11.70 16.95
C SER A 74 19.45 -10.55 17.07
N GLU A 75 20.68 -10.75 16.59
CA GLU A 75 21.74 -9.76 16.59
C GLU A 75 21.38 -8.52 15.77
N LEU A 76 20.70 -8.67 14.62
CA LEU A 76 20.21 -7.56 13.80
C LEU A 76 19.26 -6.64 14.57
N VAL A 77 18.34 -7.21 15.35
CA VAL A 77 17.38 -6.44 16.17
C VAL A 77 18.09 -5.79 17.36
N GLU A 78 19.01 -6.50 18.00
CA GLU A 78 19.77 -5.99 19.15
C GLU A 78 20.68 -4.82 18.78
N LYS A 79 21.40 -4.92 17.65
CA LYS A 79 22.33 -3.87 17.20
C LYS A 79 21.64 -2.61 16.69
N ARG A 80 20.34 -2.67 16.36
CA ARG A 80 19.53 -1.54 15.87
C ARG A 80 20.13 -0.77 14.69
N TYR A 81 20.93 -1.44 13.85
CA TYR A 81 21.41 -0.83 12.60
C TYR A 81 20.27 -0.55 11.62
N PHE A 82 19.21 -1.36 11.71
CA PHE A 82 17.97 -1.19 10.97
C PHE A 82 16.84 -0.91 11.96
N PRO A 83 15.78 -0.20 11.54
CA PRO A 83 14.67 0.20 12.41
C PRO A 83 13.69 -0.96 12.72
N TYR A 84 14.18 -2.20 12.81
CA TYR A 84 13.38 -3.34 13.24
C TYR A 84 13.12 -3.25 14.75
N ARG A 85 11.87 -3.49 15.15
CA ARG A 85 11.50 -3.52 16.58
C ARG A 85 11.54 -4.94 17.13
N THR A 86 11.21 -5.90 16.29
CA THR A 86 11.02 -7.31 16.64
C THR A 86 11.67 -8.21 15.60
N LYS A 87 11.95 -9.48 15.96
CA LYS A 87 12.49 -10.48 15.03
C LYS A 87 11.50 -10.76 13.90
N GLU A 88 10.22 -10.67 14.23
CA GLU A 88 9.10 -10.80 13.31
C GLU A 88 9.13 -9.73 12.21
N ASP A 89 9.59 -8.50 12.51
CA ASP A 89 9.71 -7.45 11.48
C ASP A 89 10.77 -7.82 10.43
N VAL A 90 11.87 -8.44 10.85
CA VAL A 90 12.91 -8.94 9.93
C VAL A 90 12.33 -9.99 8.99
N VAL A 91 11.55 -10.92 9.54
CA VAL A 91 10.90 -11.99 8.76
C VAL A 91 9.86 -11.40 7.80
N ARG A 92 9.00 -10.48 8.26
CA ARG A 92 8.01 -9.79 7.42
C ARG A 92 8.69 -9.06 6.26
N HIS A 93 9.78 -8.36 6.54
CA HIS A 93 10.53 -7.65 5.49
C HIS A 93 11.13 -8.61 4.47
N GLY A 94 11.75 -9.71 4.91
CA GLY A 94 12.28 -10.75 4.02
C GLY A 94 11.19 -11.34 3.11
N LEU A 95 10.03 -11.68 3.68
CA LEU A 95 8.87 -12.15 2.91
C LEU A 95 8.39 -11.09 1.91
N TYR A 96 8.30 -9.83 2.31
CA TYR A 96 7.90 -8.74 1.42
C TYR A 96 8.84 -8.60 0.22
N ILE A 97 10.16 -8.58 0.45
CA ILE A 97 11.17 -8.48 -0.61
C ILE A 97 11.01 -9.65 -1.60
N VAL A 98 10.91 -10.88 -1.09
CA VAL A 98 10.78 -12.08 -1.93
C VAL A 98 9.48 -12.04 -2.73
N LEU A 99 8.35 -11.70 -2.09
CA LEU A 99 7.06 -11.61 -2.78
C LEU A 99 7.03 -10.52 -3.84
N LYS A 100 7.63 -9.35 -3.56
CA LYS A 100 7.78 -8.25 -4.52
C LYS A 100 8.64 -8.65 -5.71
N ALA A 101 9.75 -9.36 -5.47
CA ALA A 101 10.61 -9.88 -6.53
C ALA A 101 9.88 -10.92 -7.38
N LEU A 102 9.09 -11.81 -6.77
CA LEU A 102 8.26 -12.80 -7.47
C LEU A 102 7.14 -12.16 -8.29
N ASP A 103 6.54 -11.08 -7.80
CA ASP A 103 5.52 -10.31 -8.54
C ASP A 103 6.13 -9.63 -9.78
N ALA A 104 7.31 -9.05 -9.64
CA ALA A 104 8.06 -8.46 -10.75
C ALA A 104 8.54 -9.51 -11.79
N ALA A 105 8.81 -10.74 -11.34
CA ALA A 105 9.21 -11.85 -12.20
C ALA A 105 8.00 -12.39 -12.99
N ARG A 106 7.68 -11.74 -14.11
CA ARG A 106 6.54 -12.06 -15.02
C ARG A 106 6.43 -13.53 -15.45
N ASN A 107 7.50 -14.33 -15.36
CA ASN A 107 7.62 -15.63 -16.03
C ASN A 107 7.46 -16.87 -15.12
N LEU A 108 7.22 -16.71 -13.82
CA LEU A 108 7.16 -17.86 -12.89
C LEU A 108 5.73 -18.38 -12.62
N GLY A 109 4.69 -17.79 -13.25
CA GLY A 109 3.28 -18.16 -13.02
C GLY A 109 2.69 -17.72 -11.67
N TYR A 110 3.51 -17.54 -10.63
CA TYR A 110 3.08 -17.04 -9.32
C TYR A 110 2.59 -15.59 -9.32
N GLY A 111 3.14 -14.74 -10.21
CA GLY A 111 2.68 -13.37 -10.38
C GLY A 111 1.23 -13.28 -10.87
N GLU A 112 0.71 -14.29 -11.58
CA GLU A 112 -0.71 -14.31 -11.97
C GLU A 112 -1.61 -14.60 -10.76
N MET A 113 -1.22 -15.53 -9.88
CA MET A 113 -1.98 -15.82 -8.66
C MET A 113 -2.01 -14.62 -7.70
N LEU A 114 -0.86 -13.97 -7.50
CA LEU A 114 -0.77 -12.76 -6.65
C LEU A 114 -1.58 -11.61 -7.24
N ARG A 115 -1.49 -11.36 -8.55
CA ARG A 115 -2.32 -10.37 -9.24
C ARG A 115 -3.81 -10.70 -9.14
N ARG A 116 -4.19 -11.96 -9.32
CA ARG A 116 -5.59 -12.40 -9.17
C ARG A 116 -6.10 -12.17 -7.75
N LYS A 117 -5.29 -12.45 -6.73
CA LYS A 117 -5.64 -12.12 -5.33
C LYS A 117 -5.76 -10.63 -5.11
N ALA A 118 -4.84 -9.82 -5.62
CA ALA A 118 -4.91 -8.36 -5.52
C ALA A 118 -6.17 -7.81 -6.19
N ILE A 119 -6.49 -8.28 -7.40
CA ILE A 119 -7.72 -7.93 -8.13
C ILE A 119 -8.95 -8.37 -7.34
N MET A 120 -9.00 -9.59 -6.82
CA MET A 120 -10.12 -10.05 -5.99
C MET A 120 -10.28 -9.22 -4.72
N HIS A 121 -9.19 -8.85 -4.04
CA HIS A 121 -9.23 -7.97 -2.89
C HIS A 121 -9.76 -6.59 -3.25
N HIS A 122 -9.35 -6.04 -4.40
CA HIS A 122 -9.86 -4.76 -4.90
C HIS A 122 -11.35 -4.83 -5.21
N ILE A 123 -11.81 -5.86 -5.92
CA ILE A 123 -13.24 -6.08 -6.22
C ILE A 123 -14.03 -6.24 -4.93
N LEU A 124 -13.53 -7.00 -3.95
CA LEU A 124 -14.20 -7.18 -2.67
C LEU A 124 -14.25 -5.88 -1.87
N ALA A 125 -13.19 -5.07 -1.90
CA ALA A 125 -13.19 -3.75 -1.27
C ALA A 125 -14.22 -2.83 -1.93
N GLU A 126 -14.26 -2.77 -3.27
CA GLU A 126 -15.28 -2.01 -4.00
C GLU A 126 -16.70 -2.49 -3.71
N GLN A 127 -16.93 -3.81 -3.63
CA GLN A 127 -18.24 -4.37 -3.29
C GLN A 127 -18.67 -4.03 -1.86
N LEU A 128 -17.73 -4.01 -0.91
CA LEU A 128 -18.00 -3.58 0.46
C LEU A 128 -18.34 -2.09 0.50
N GLU A 129 -17.54 -1.26 -0.16
CA GLU A 129 -17.79 0.19 -0.26
C GLU A 129 -19.13 0.49 -0.97
N ALA A 130 -19.51 -0.32 -1.97
CA ALA A 130 -20.81 -0.24 -2.64
C ALA A 130 -21.99 -0.65 -1.73
N ALA A 131 -21.78 -1.63 -0.85
CA ALA A 131 -22.78 -2.04 0.12
C ALA A 131 -22.96 -0.95 1.19
N ASP A 132 -21.86 -0.41 1.71
CA ASP A 132 -21.84 0.72 2.63
C ASP A 132 -22.56 1.93 2.01
N PHE A 133 -22.37 2.18 0.71
CA PHE A 133 -23.08 3.23 -0.02
C PHE A 133 -24.60 3.05 0.02
N LYS A 134 -25.08 1.82 -0.22
CA LYS A 134 -26.52 1.53 -0.21
C LYS A 134 -27.12 1.70 1.17
N ASP A 135 -26.45 1.22 2.20
CA ASP A 135 -26.92 1.36 3.57
C ASP A 135 -26.96 2.83 3.99
N TRP A 136 -25.94 3.59 3.64
CA TRP A 136 -25.89 5.03 3.88
C TRP A 136 -26.98 5.81 3.12
N VAL A 137 -27.25 5.48 1.85
CA VAL A 137 -28.35 6.08 1.09
C VAL A 137 -29.68 5.83 1.79
N ARG A 138 -29.93 4.58 2.22
CA ARG A 138 -31.13 4.22 2.95
C ARG A 138 -31.26 5.02 4.25
N GLU A 139 -30.20 5.16 5.03
CA GLU A 139 -30.20 5.93 6.28
C GLU A 139 -30.58 7.40 6.06
N ILE A 140 -30.11 8.00 4.96
CA ILE A 140 -30.49 9.38 4.60
C ILE A 140 -31.93 9.46 4.18
N GLU A 141 -32.41 8.53 3.36
CA GLU A 141 -33.81 8.50 2.92
C GLU A 141 -34.77 8.30 4.11
N GLU A 142 -34.41 7.43 5.05
CA GLU A 142 -35.15 7.22 6.31
C GLU A 142 -35.16 8.50 7.16
N ALA A 143 -33.99 9.11 7.40
CA ALA A 143 -33.90 10.36 8.15
C ALA A 143 -34.67 11.52 7.47
N MET A 144 -34.65 11.59 6.14
CA MET A 144 -35.40 12.59 5.37
C MET A 144 -36.91 12.37 5.51
N THR A 145 -37.35 11.11 5.55
CA THR A 145 -38.75 10.73 5.78
C THR A 145 -39.21 11.09 7.18
N ASP A 146 -38.39 10.80 8.20
CA ASP A 146 -38.68 11.12 9.61
C ASP A 146 -38.79 12.63 9.86
N LEU A 147 -37.97 13.44 9.16
CA LEU A 147 -38.05 14.90 9.21
C LEU A 147 -39.28 15.46 8.47
N GLY A 148 -39.95 14.64 7.66
CA GLY A 148 -41.19 15.00 6.97
C GLY A 148 -41.03 16.17 5.98
N LYS A 149 -41.64 17.32 6.31
CA LYS A 149 -41.61 18.55 5.48
C LYS A 149 -40.82 19.69 6.14
N ASP A 150 -40.08 19.44 7.21
CA ASP A 150 -39.23 20.46 7.83
C ASP A 150 -38.00 20.74 6.97
N GLU A 151 -38.15 21.66 6.01
CA GLU A 151 -37.10 22.03 5.06
C GLU A 151 -35.82 22.51 5.77
N LYS A 152 -35.94 23.17 6.94
CA LYS A 152 -34.78 23.69 7.68
C LYS A 152 -33.99 22.55 8.31
N ALA A 153 -34.67 21.57 8.90
CA ALA A 153 -34.03 20.38 9.45
C ALA A 153 -33.40 19.52 8.34
N GLN A 154 -34.11 19.33 7.23
CA GLN A 154 -33.61 18.61 6.06
C GLN A 154 -32.37 19.27 5.46
N ARG A 155 -32.40 20.60 5.26
CA ARG A 155 -31.24 21.39 4.82
C ARG A 155 -30.06 21.19 5.77
N LYS A 156 -30.27 21.25 7.09
CA LYS A 156 -29.20 21.04 8.07
C LYS A 156 -28.58 19.63 7.95
N LEU A 157 -29.41 18.59 7.78
CA LEU A 157 -28.96 17.22 7.61
C LEU A 157 -28.12 17.06 6.33
N VAL A 158 -28.68 17.44 5.17
CA VAL A 158 -28.02 17.31 3.87
C VAL A 158 -26.68 18.04 3.84
N ASN A 159 -26.60 19.25 4.41
CA ASN A 159 -25.33 20.00 4.47
C ASN A 159 -24.33 19.40 5.45
N LYS A 160 -24.77 18.84 6.58
CA LYS A 160 -23.87 18.12 7.50
C LYS A 160 -23.23 16.93 6.79
N VAL A 161 -24.05 16.13 6.13
CA VAL A 161 -23.61 14.97 5.35
C VAL A 161 -22.64 15.39 4.23
N TRP A 162 -22.95 16.46 3.50
CA TRP A 162 -22.07 17.02 2.48
C TRP A 162 -20.68 17.38 3.04
N GLN A 163 -20.63 18.00 4.23
CA GLN A 163 -19.36 18.33 4.88
C GLN A 163 -18.58 17.08 5.31
N GLU A 164 -19.25 16.04 5.78
CA GLU A 164 -18.61 14.75 6.09
C GLU A 164 -18.00 14.11 4.84
N MET A 165 -18.69 14.17 3.69
CA MET A 165 -18.14 13.69 2.41
C MET A 165 -16.89 14.44 1.96
N LEU A 166 -16.81 15.76 2.19
CA LEU A 166 -15.63 16.54 1.83
C LEU A 166 -14.37 16.06 2.55
N GLN A 167 -14.53 15.53 3.77
CA GLN A 167 -13.44 14.96 4.57
C GLN A 167 -13.04 13.55 4.12
N MET A 168 -13.82 12.90 3.24
CA MET A 168 -13.44 11.61 2.69
C MET A 168 -12.21 11.74 1.79
N PRO A 169 -11.32 10.72 1.76
CA PRO A 169 -10.24 10.64 0.78
C PRO A 169 -10.78 10.74 -0.64
N GLU A 170 -10.00 11.36 -1.53
CA GLU A 170 -10.32 11.40 -2.96
C GLU A 170 -10.44 9.97 -3.53
N GLY A 171 -11.47 9.72 -4.32
CA GLY A 171 -11.73 8.42 -4.91
C GLY A 171 -13.11 8.30 -5.57
N HIS A 172 -13.31 7.22 -6.32
CA HIS A 172 -14.54 6.95 -7.06
C HIS A 172 -15.81 7.09 -6.20
N TRP A 173 -15.79 6.52 -5.00
CA TRP A 173 -16.95 6.56 -4.11
C TRP A 173 -17.29 7.96 -3.61
N LYS A 174 -16.29 8.80 -3.28
CA LYS A 174 -16.54 10.19 -2.89
C LYS A 174 -17.31 10.92 -4.00
N THR A 175 -16.93 10.69 -5.26
CA THR A 175 -17.63 11.23 -6.43
C THR A 175 -19.07 10.71 -6.52
N GLU A 176 -19.28 9.40 -6.44
CA GLU A 176 -20.62 8.79 -6.50
C GLU A 176 -21.55 9.32 -5.37
N TYR A 177 -21.05 9.41 -4.14
CA TYR A 177 -21.76 9.99 -2.99
C TYR A 177 -22.18 11.44 -3.25
N GLN A 178 -21.26 12.25 -3.75
CA GLN A 178 -21.54 13.65 -4.04
C GLN A 178 -22.53 13.81 -5.19
N GLU A 179 -22.43 13.00 -6.24
CA GLU A 179 -23.36 13.00 -7.36
C GLU A 179 -24.78 12.61 -6.93
N TYR A 180 -24.91 11.57 -6.09
CA TYR A 180 -26.20 11.17 -5.54
C TYR A 180 -26.85 12.31 -4.74
N LEU A 181 -26.13 12.95 -3.81
CA LEU A 181 -26.65 14.08 -3.04
C LEU A 181 -27.03 15.27 -3.93
N LYS A 182 -26.19 15.62 -4.91
CA LYS A 182 -26.47 16.70 -5.86
C LYS A 182 -27.74 16.39 -6.67
N ARG A 183 -27.91 15.14 -7.12
CA ARG A 183 -29.06 14.73 -7.93
C ARG A 183 -30.37 14.75 -7.15
N GLY A 184 -30.38 14.22 -5.93
CA GLY A 184 -31.60 14.12 -5.11
C GLY A 184 -31.93 15.38 -4.31
N TYR A 185 -30.91 16.08 -3.81
CA TYR A 185 -31.07 17.07 -2.74
C TYR A 185 -30.37 18.41 -3.03
N SER A 186 -30.06 18.71 -4.30
CA SER A 186 -29.43 19.99 -4.70
C SER A 186 -30.15 21.24 -4.18
N HIS A 187 -31.47 21.24 -4.13
CA HIS A 187 -32.27 22.35 -3.61
C HIS A 187 -32.10 22.60 -2.10
N LEU A 188 -31.69 21.57 -1.36
CA LEU A 188 -31.42 21.63 0.08
C LEU A 188 -29.96 21.94 0.39
N LEU A 189 -29.05 21.82 -0.58
CA LEU A 189 -27.69 22.29 -0.39
C LEU A 189 -27.76 23.81 -0.21
N THR A 190 -27.22 24.31 0.90
CA THR A 190 -27.05 25.76 1.07
C THR A 190 -26.16 26.23 -0.07
N PRO A 191 -26.41 27.40 -0.68
CA PRO A 191 -25.80 27.77 -1.95
C PRO A 191 -24.30 27.58 -1.85
N TRP A 192 -23.84 26.54 -2.54
CA TRP A 192 -22.48 26.38 -2.99
C TRP A 192 -22.18 27.71 -3.69
N ASN A 193 -21.32 28.54 -3.09
CA ASN A 193 -21.05 29.88 -3.61
C ASN A 193 -20.78 29.73 -5.10
N MET A 194 -21.61 30.36 -5.94
CA MET A 194 -21.44 30.37 -7.41
C MET A 194 -20.05 30.88 -7.86
N ALA A 195 -19.21 31.33 -6.92
CA ALA A 195 -17.81 31.70 -7.12
C ALA A 195 -16.88 30.50 -7.42
N GLU A 196 -17.17 29.27 -6.97
CA GLU A 196 -16.28 28.11 -7.18
C GLU A 196 -16.54 27.37 -8.50
N ARG A 197 -17.60 27.72 -9.24
CA ARG A 197 -17.94 27.12 -10.53
C ARG A 197 -17.06 27.63 -11.69
N GLY A 198 -16.24 28.66 -11.46
CA GLY A 198 -15.38 29.27 -12.46
C GLY A 198 -14.05 28.55 -12.71
N GLU A 199 -13.74 27.47 -11.98
CA GLU A 199 -12.47 26.73 -12.12
C GLU A 199 -12.62 25.35 -12.81
N GLU A 200 -13.83 24.98 -13.27
CA GLU A 200 -14.10 23.75 -14.04
C GLU A 200 -14.51 24.02 -15.50
N GLU A 201 -13.98 25.06 -16.13
CA GLU A 201 -13.97 25.22 -17.61
C GLU A 201 -12.57 25.00 -18.20
#